data_AF-R7J4R7-F1
#
_entry.id   AF-R7J4R7-F1
#
_cell.length_a   1.000
_cell.length_b   1.000
_cell.length_c   1.000
_cell.angle_alpha   90.00
_cell.angle_beta   90.00
_cell.angle_gamma   90.00
#
_symmetry.space_group_name_H-M   'P 1'
#
loop_
_entity.id
_entity.type
_entity.pdbx_description
1 polymer ?
#
loop_
_entity_poly.entity_id
_entity_poly.type
_entity_poly.pdbx_seq_one_letter_code
_entity_poly.pdbx_strand_id
1 'polypeptide(L)'
;MSLNKPGLAKLNTQSSTLGSASFKATTANKLASSTRSGQSYGIMAQRSAVGTGAIFNVKRYNSASISAQRHALNDNRTVVKNNNIIGTPVAPHTCSGNNGMNKYAAALAVAGMLTKTLGSVVASSKSSGTAQTQTASTATNGTAGLINELATAKNSADIQKGLDKVEAEVKDYETQIAKAEETISKETKLKSENETKLKDTETQIGQEKQNIAKQEGTITKLQSSIQADKIRLDMLKSSLSGAGELAKMSLQNEISQLEAKIKQEEQQLKEAQDSKAKSENNLKTNLEPAKEKLTKDIATCEKNIQDAEAEKNSASSKKDALDEAKVKYTKKLSEAQNKESKELAKLYKEIGNYAKEFQETTDTDKKNKLAQKYAGKAREYNEIVRNSTTSSYTEVGVDLNG
;
A
#
# COMPACT_ATOMS: atom_id res chain seq x y z
N MET A 1 32.34 31.88 -8.66
CA MET A 1 32.13 30.76 -7.73
C MET A 1 30.79 30.12 -8.02
N SER A 2 30.77 28.87 -8.49
CA SER A 2 29.55 28.06 -8.60
C SER A 2 29.94 26.61 -8.38
N LEU A 3 29.38 26.01 -7.33
CA LEU A 3 29.67 24.66 -6.85
C LEU A 3 28.94 23.59 -7.68
N ASN A 4 29.66 22.49 -7.87
CA ASN A 4 29.40 21.28 -8.64
C ASN A 4 28.00 20.64 -8.51
N LYS A 5 27.42 20.28 -9.66
CA LYS A 5 26.57 19.09 -9.83
C LYS A 5 27.37 18.05 -10.64
N PRO A 6 27.53 16.79 -10.22
CA PRO A 6 28.20 15.77 -11.02
C PRO A 6 27.28 15.32 -12.17
N GLY A 7 27.57 15.80 -13.38
CA GLY A 7 26.96 15.31 -14.63
C GLY A 7 27.75 14.14 -15.21
N LEU A 8 27.06 13.25 -15.93
CA LEU A 8 27.68 12.13 -16.66
C LEU A 8 28.79 12.61 -17.63
N ALA A 9 29.84 11.79 -17.76
CA ALA A 9 30.94 12.04 -18.68
C ALA A 9 30.46 12.13 -20.14
N LYS A 10 30.61 13.30 -20.76
CA LYS A 10 30.43 13.48 -22.21
C LYS A 10 31.59 12.79 -22.94
N LEU A 11 31.30 11.69 -23.64
CA LEU A 11 32.21 11.09 -24.61
C LEU A 11 32.32 12.03 -25.82
N ASN A 12 33.46 12.69 -25.93
CA ASN A 12 33.76 13.63 -27.00
C ASN A 12 34.15 12.85 -28.28
N THR A 13 33.23 12.67 -29.22
CA THR A 13 33.53 12.18 -30.57
C THR A 13 33.24 13.28 -31.57
N GLN A 14 34.27 13.75 -32.29
CA GLN A 14 34.15 14.82 -33.28
C GLN A 14 33.21 14.41 -34.43
N SER A 15 32.29 15.30 -34.77
CA SER A 15 31.22 15.09 -35.76
C SER A 15 31.71 14.99 -37.22
N SER A 16 33.00 15.15 -37.48
CA SER A 16 33.57 15.19 -38.84
C SER A 16 34.01 13.83 -39.39
N THR A 17 33.89 12.73 -38.62
CA THR A 17 34.32 11.39 -39.06
C THR A 17 33.16 10.41 -39.34
N LEU A 18 31.92 10.89 -39.37
CA LEU A 18 30.73 10.08 -39.69
C LEU A 18 30.24 10.40 -41.10
N GLY A 19 30.84 9.78 -42.11
CA GLY A 19 30.21 9.69 -43.43
C GLY A 19 28.94 8.84 -43.32
N SER A 20 27.78 9.42 -43.64
CA SER A 20 26.41 8.89 -43.84
C SER A 20 25.91 7.62 -43.11
N ALA A 21 26.61 7.10 -42.11
CA ALA A 21 26.24 5.91 -41.35
C ALA A 21 25.96 6.30 -39.89
N SER A 22 24.83 5.80 -39.37
CA SER A 22 24.40 6.06 -37.99
C SER A 22 25.46 5.63 -36.97
N PHE A 23 25.53 6.33 -35.82
CA PHE A 23 26.46 6.07 -34.71
C PHE A 23 26.49 4.58 -34.30
N LYS A 24 25.33 3.89 -34.34
CA LYS A 24 25.23 2.45 -34.08
C LYS A 24 26.00 1.57 -35.06
N ALA A 25 26.03 1.93 -36.35
CA ALA A 25 26.72 1.16 -37.39
C ALA A 25 28.25 1.27 -37.26
N THR A 26 28.75 2.47 -36.93
CA THR A 26 30.19 2.71 -36.76
C THR A 26 30.75 2.03 -35.50
N THR A 27 29.97 1.96 -34.41
CA THR A 27 30.37 1.23 -33.20
C THR A 27 30.37 -0.29 -33.41
N ALA A 28 29.43 -0.82 -34.20
CA ALA A 28 29.35 -2.25 -34.52
C ALA A 28 30.54 -2.72 -35.37
N ASN A 29 30.96 -1.94 -36.38
CA ASN A 29 32.11 -2.29 -37.22
C ASN A 29 33.45 -2.23 -36.48
N LYS A 30 33.63 -1.33 -35.52
CA LYS A 30 34.86 -1.30 -34.69
C LYS A 30 34.90 -2.40 -33.62
N LEU A 31 33.75 -2.91 -33.15
CA LEU A 31 33.71 -4.06 -32.24
C LEU A 31 33.96 -5.39 -32.97
N ALA A 32 33.60 -5.49 -34.25
CA ALA A 32 33.81 -6.70 -35.04
C ALA A 32 35.29 -6.98 -35.36
N SER A 33 36.16 -5.97 -35.36
CA SER A 33 37.57 -6.11 -35.74
C SER A 33 38.54 -6.30 -34.56
N SER A 34 38.07 -6.43 -33.32
CA SER A 34 38.93 -6.58 -32.13
C SER A 34 39.01 -8.02 -31.61
N THR A 35 39.19 -9.00 -32.50
CA THR A 35 39.73 -10.30 -32.12
C THR A 35 41.23 -10.30 -32.39
N ARG A 36 42.04 -10.02 -31.36
CA ARG A 36 43.50 -10.17 -31.45
C ARG A 36 44.01 -11.10 -30.35
N SER A 37 44.36 -12.31 -30.81
CA SER A 37 45.46 -13.18 -30.40
C SER A 37 46.32 -12.74 -29.21
N GLY A 38 46.43 -13.59 -28.19
CA GLY A 38 47.51 -13.48 -27.20
C GLY A 38 47.24 -14.24 -25.92
N GLN A 39 47.81 -15.44 -25.80
CA GLN A 39 47.89 -16.24 -24.58
C GLN A 39 48.65 -15.47 -23.49
N SER A 40 48.04 -15.26 -22.32
CA SER A 40 48.77 -14.99 -21.07
C SER A 40 47.86 -15.31 -19.88
N TYR A 41 48.12 -16.43 -19.22
CA TYR A 41 47.44 -16.87 -18.01
C TYR A 41 48.05 -16.16 -16.80
N GLY A 42 47.46 -15.02 -16.43
CA GLY A 42 47.74 -14.34 -15.17
C GLY A 42 46.98 -14.97 -13.99
N ILE A 43 47.59 -14.92 -12.81
CA ILE A 43 47.28 -15.56 -11.50
C ILE A 43 45.81 -15.47 -11.02
N MET A 44 44.95 -14.72 -11.69
CA MET A 44 43.51 -14.59 -11.37
C MET A 44 42.64 -15.75 -11.90
N ALA A 45 43.20 -16.67 -12.69
CA ALA A 45 42.44 -17.79 -13.26
C ALA A 45 42.14 -18.94 -12.27
N GLN A 46 42.78 -18.99 -11.10
CA GLN A 46 42.77 -20.19 -10.23
C GLN A 46 41.89 -20.13 -8.98
N ARG A 47 41.13 -19.05 -8.71
CA ARG A 47 40.40 -18.92 -7.43
C ARG A 47 38.93 -18.50 -7.51
N SER A 48 38.22 -18.75 -8.61
CA SER A 48 36.75 -18.70 -8.57
C SER A 48 36.09 -19.64 -9.58
N ALA A 49 34.85 -20.04 -9.29
CA ALA A 49 33.98 -20.82 -10.16
C ALA A 49 33.63 -20.13 -11.50
N VAL A 50 34.16 -18.92 -11.76
CA VAL A 50 34.07 -18.18 -13.02
C VAL A 50 35.39 -18.14 -13.80
N GLY A 51 36.31 -19.09 -13.54
CA GLY A 51 37.60 -19.24 -14.22
C GLY A 51 37.56 -19.70 -15.68
N THR A 52 36.39 -19.88 -16.29
CA THR A 52 36.25 -20.36 -17.68
C THR A 52 35.84 -19.25 -18.64
N GLY A 53 36.67 -18.20 -18.79
CA GLY A 53 36.64 -17.29 -19.95
C GLY A 53 35.33 -16.54 -20.26
N ALA A 54 34.28 -16.67 -19.43
CA ALA A 54 32.95 -16.12 -19.69
C ALA A 54 32.92 -14.59 -19.69
N ILE A 55 33.92 -13.97 -19.07
CA ILE A 55 34.13 -12.53 -19.00
C ILE A 55 34.55 -11.96 -20.37
N PHE A 56 35.18 -12.77 -21.23
CA PHE A 56 35.64 -12.36 -22.56
C PHE A 56 34.61 -12.62 -23.66
N ASN A 57 33.48 -13.26 -23.35
CA ASN A 57 32.36 -13.40 -24.26
C ASN A 57 31.33 -12.31 -23.99
N VAL A 58 31.38 -11.23 -24.77
CA VAL A 58 30.55 -10.03 -24.61
C VAL A 58 29.05 -10.34 -24.63
N LYS A 59 28.62 -11.39 -25.35
CA LYS A 59 27.21 -11.83 -25.35
C LYS A 59 26.78 -12.50 -24.04
N ARG A 60 27.69 -13.19 -23.34
CA ARG A 60 27.40 -13.75 -22.00
C ARG A 60 27.59 -12.70 -20.90
N TYR A 61 28.59 -11.84 -21.00
CA TYR A 61 28.85 -10.75 -20.04
C TYR A 61 27.69 -9.75 -19.92
N ASN A 62 26.92 -9.58 -21.00
CA ASN A 62 25.73 -8.72 -21.05
C ASN A 62 24.40 -9.49 -20.99
N SER A 63 24.42 -10.76 -20.59
CA SER A 63 23.19 -11.53 -20.38
C SER A 63 22.42 -11.00 -19.15
N ALA A 64 21.09 -11.15 -19.16
CA ALA A 64 20.18 -10.62 -18.13
C ALA A 64 20.56 -11.02 -16.69
N SER A 65 21.23 -12.17 -16.52
CA SER A 65 21.72 -12.66 -15.23
C SER A 65 22.86 -11.81 -14.65
N ILE A 66 23.77 -11.29 -15.49
CA ILE A 66 24.94 -10.52 -15.04
C ILE A 66 24.61 -9.03 -14.88
N SER A 67 23.67 -8.49 -15.67
CA SER A 67 23.15 -7.13 -15.46
C SER A 67 22.38 -7.03 -14.15
N ALA A 68 21.58 -8.04 -13.79
CA ALA A 68 20.87 -8.11 -12.52
C ALA A 68 21.83 -8.17 -11.31
N GLN A 69 22.91 -8.95 -11.41
CA GLN A 69 23.95 -8.98 -10.36
C GLN A 69 24.66 -7.62 -10.20
N ARG A 70 24.91 -6.88 -11.29
CA ARG A 70 25.54 -5.55 -11.19
C ARG A 70 24.61 -4.49 -10.63
N HIS A 71 23.32 -4.55 -10.94
CA HIS A 71 22.33 -3.69 -10.28
C HIS A 71 22.33 -3.96 -8.77
N ALA A 72 22.23 -5.23 -8.34
CA ALA A 72 22.29 -5.59 -6.93
C ALA A 72 23.60 -5.18 -6.23
N LEU A 73 24.75 -5.24 -6.91
CA LEU A 73 26.04 -4.83 -6.33
C LEU A 73 26.25 -3.30 -6.30
N ASN A 74 25.73 -2.56 -7.29
CA ASN A 74 25.79 -1.09 -7.28
C ASN A 74 24.80 -0.49 -6.27
N ASP A 75 23.62 -1.08 -6.11
CA ASP A 75 22.62 -0.66 -5.13
C ASP A 75 23.13 -0.87 -3.68
N ASN A 76 23.99 -1.87 -3.46
CA ASN A 76 24.67 -2.09 -2.19
C ASN A 76 25.93 -1.24 -1.97
N ARG A 77 26.48 -0.61 -3.02
CA ARG A 77 27.67 0.28 -2.90
C ARG A 77 27.33 1.68 -2.39
N THR A 78 26.07 2.11 -2.51
CA THR A 78 25.57 3.37 -1.94
C THR A 78 25.26 3.29 -0.45
N VAL A 79 25.33 2.10 0.16
CA VAL A 79 25.22 1.92 1.61
C VAL A 79 26.61 1.98 2.24
N VAL A 80 27.15 3.19 2.35
CA VAL A 80 28.26 3.45 3.29
C VAL A 80 27.65 3.43 4.70
N LYS A 81 27.68 2.26 5.35
CA LYS A 81 27.48 2.21 6.80
C LYS A 81 28.69 2.89 7.44
N ASN A 82 28.44 4.03 8.08
CA ASN A 82 29.43 4.71 8.90
C ASN A 82 29.72 3.81 10.10
N ASN A 83 30.81 3.04 9.99
CA ASN A 83 31.16 1.98 10.91
C ASN A 83 31.99 2.56 12.05
N ASN A 84 31.36 3.35 12.92
CA ASN A 84 31.92 3.69 14.21
C ASN A 84 30.81 3.95 15.23
N ILE A 85 30.44 2.91 15.98
CA ILE A 85 30.29 2.94 17.44
C ILE A 85 30.19 1.48 17.90
N ILE A 86 31.10 1.16 18.80
CA ILE A 86 31.33 -0.12 19.46
C ILE A 86 30.13 -0.45 20.37
N GLY A 87 29.62 -1.68 20.29
CA GLY A 87 28.85 -2.29 21.38
C GLY A 87 27.47 -2.84 21.00
N THR A 88 27.43 -4.16 20.82
CA THR A 88 26.27 -5.09 20.83
C THR A 88 25.47 -5.27 19.51
N PRO A 89 25.43 -6.49 18.94
CA PRO A 89 24.58 -6.80 17.80
C PRO A 89 23.17 -7.13 18.29
N VAL A 90 22.23 -6.20 18.11
CA VAL A 90 20.79 -6.52 18.08
C VAL A 90 20.54 -7.30 16.80
N ALA A 91 19.98 -8.49 16.93
CA ALA A 91 19.64 -9.38 15.83
C ALA A 91 18.87 -8.61 14.73
N PRO A 92 19.36 -8.57 13.49
CA PRO A 92 18.63 -7.97 12.39
C PRO A 92 17.41 -8.86 12.09
N HIS A 93 16.25 -8.44 12.55
CA HIS A 93 14.96 -8.99 12.13
C HIS A 93 14.86 -8.88 10.61
N THR A 94 14.97 -10.01 9.93
CA THR A 94 14.71 -10.17 8.50
C THR A 94 13.25 -9.86 8.23
N CYS A 95 12.99 -8.66 7.74
CA CYS A 95 11.69 -8.28 7.20
C CYS A 95 11.69 -8.63 5.70
N SER A 96 11.37 -9.87 5.35
CA SER A 96 10.95 -10.21 4.00
C SER A 96 9.49 -9.83 3.83
N GLY A 97 9.24 -8.71 3.17
CA GLY A 97 7.91 -8.23 2.85
C GLY A 97 8.02 -7.17 1.77
N ASN A 98 7.75 -7.58 0.55
CA ASN A 98 7.76 -6.75 -0.65
C ASN A 98 6.59 -5.76 -0.58
N ASN A 99 6.78 -4.60 0.04
CA ASN A 99 5.92 -3.42 -0.12
C ASN A 99 6.72 -2.15 0.21
N GLY A 100 6.81 -1.24 -0.76
CA GLY A 100 7.63 -0.04 -0.74
C GLY A 100 7.12 1.07 0.16
N MET A 101 6.95 0.81 1.46
CA MET A 101 6.93 1.86 2.48
C MET A 101 7.92 1.50 3.58
N ASN A 102 8.99 2.30 3.68
CA ASN A 102 9.88 2.26 4.83
C ASN A 102 9.05 2.43 6.09
N LYS A 103 9.20 1.53 7.06
CA LYS A 103 8.49 1.60 8.37
C LYS A 103 8.70 2.94 9.07
N TYR A 104 9.82 3.60 8.79
CA TYR A 104 10.11 4.98 9.20
C TYR A 104 9.27 6.05 8.48
N ALA A 105 8.93 5.84 7.20
CA ALA A 105 8.04 6.73 6.45
C ALA A 105 6.58 6.55 6.88
N ALA A 106 6.15 5.32 7.18
CA ALA A 106 4.85 5.06 7.81
C ALA A 106 4.79 5.67 9.22
N ALA A 107 5.85 5.52 10.03
CA ALA A 107 5.95 6.16 11.34
C ALA A 107 6.01 7.70 11.27
N LEU A 108 6.65 8.28 10.25
CA LEU A 108 6.66 9.73 10.01
C LEU A 108 5.31 10.26 9.50
N ALA A 109 4.58 9.50 8.68
CA ALA A 109 3.23 9.85 8.25
C ALA A 109 2.24 9.81 9.42
N VAL A 110 2.36 8.79 10.29
CA VAL A 110 1.59 8.67 11.54
C VAL A 110 1.95 9.79 12.53
N ALA A 111 3.24 10.13 12.67
CA ALA A 111 3.67 11.27 13.47
C ALA A 111 3.13 12.61 12.92
N GLY A 112 3.08 12.78 11.60
CA GLY A 112 2.50 13.96 10.95
C GLY A 112 0.98 14.09 11.17
N MET A 113 0.25 12.98 11.24
CA MET A 113 -1.19 12.94 11.57
C MET A 113 -1.46 13.18 13.06
N LEU A 114 -0.64 12.61 13.95
CA LEU A 114 -0.68 12.89 15.38
C LEU A 114 -0.39 14.37 15.68
N THR A 115 0.54 14.99 14.95
CA THR A 115 0.87 16.42 15.13
C THR A 115 -0.26 17.34 14.66
N LYS A 116 -1.02 16.98 13.62
CA LYS A 116 -2.22 17.73 13.20
C LYS A 116 -3.42 17.56 14.14
N THR A 117 -3.49 16.45 14.88
CA THR A 117 -4.56 16.19 15.86
C THR A 117 -4.22 16.74 17.26
N LEU A 118 -2.94 16.86 17.59
CA LEU A 118 -2.46 17.45 18.86
C LEU A 118 -2.16 18.96 18.76
N GLY A 119 -2.02 19.50 17.55
CA GLY A 119 -1.65 20.90 17.28
C GLY A 119 -2.72 21.96 17.58
N SER A 120 -3.92 21.58 18.00
CA SER A 120 -4.99 22.51 18.40
C SER A 120 -5.24 22.58 19.91
N VAL A 121 -4.43 21.91 20.75
CA VAL A 121 -4.64 21.88 22.22
C VAL A 121 -3.53 22.60 23.01
N VAL A 122 -2.58 23.27 22.35
CA VAL A 122 -1.57 24.10 23.02
C VAL A 122 -1.64 25.53 22.51
N ALA A 123 -2.77 26.18 22.74
CA ALA A 123 -2.89 27.63 22.72
C ALA A 123 -3.86 28.06 23.81
N SER A 124 -3.35 28.21 25.03
CA SER A 124 -3.68 29.26 26.02
C SER A 124 -3.65 28.73 27.46
N SER A 125 -2.55 29.00 28.17
CA SER A 125 -2.61 29.22 29.62
C SER A 125 -1.33 29.87 30.13
N LYS A 126 -1.25 31.20 30.01
CA LYS A 126 -0.55 32.04 30.99
C LYS A 126 -1.48 33.16 31.44
N SER A 127 -1.95 32.99 32.67
CA SER A 127 -2.36 33.98 33.68
C SER A 127 -3.24 35.17 33.28
N SER A 128 -4.45 35.20 33.81
CA SER A 128 -4.84 36.15 34.87
C SER A 128 -6.21 35.75 35.42
N GLY A 129 -6.37 35.90 36.74
CA GLY A 129 -7.40 35.21 37.50
C GLY A 129 -8.81 35.77 37.33
N THR A 130 -9.78 34.88 37.46
CA THR A 130 -11.03 35.11 38.18
C THR A 130 -11.70 33.76 38.45
N ALA A 131 -12.27 33.62 39.65
CA ALA A 131 -12.91 32.39 40.10
C ALA A 131 -14.13 32.07 39.22
N GLN A 132 -14.15 30.86 38.65
CA GLN A 132 -15.37 30.30 38.08
C GLN A 132 -15.44 28.80 38.38
N THR A 133 -16.46 28.48 39.17
CA THR A 133 -17.11 27.20 39.45
C THR A 133 -16.65 25.97 38.67
N GLN A 134 -16.22 24.96 39.44
CA GLN A 134 -16.08 23.56 39.02
C GLN A 134 -17.31 23.12 38.23
N THR A 135 -17.11 22.81 36.95
CA THR A 135 -18.03 21.97 36.20
C THR A 135 -17.21 20.86 35.56
N ALA A 136 -17.48 19.64 35.98
CA ALA A 136 -17.00 18.44 35.34
C ALA A 136 -17.51 18.40 33.90
N SER A 137 -16.62 18.19 32.92
CA SER A 137 -16.83 17.42 31.67
C SER A 137 -15.83 17.86 30.60
N THR A 138 -14.63 17.30 30.63
CA THR A 138 -13.89 17.04 29.38
C THR A 138 -13.90 15.53 29.21
N ALA A 139 -15.04 15.01 28.76
CA ALA A 139 -15.10 13.69 28.18
C ALA A 139 -14.26 13.73 26.91
N THR A 140 -12.98 13.39 27.02
CA THR A 140 -12.12 13.11 25.89
C THR A 140 -12.62 11.80 25.28
N ASN A 141 -13.58 11.87 24.36
CA ASN A 141 -14.06 10.67 23.66
C ASN A 141 -12.89 10.07 22.84
N GLY A 142 -12.61 8.77 23.04
CA GLY A 142 -11.60 8.00 22.32
C GLY A 142 -10.43 7.48 23.18
N THR A 143 -9.49 6.79 22.53
CA THR A 143 -8.33 6.10 23.15
C THR A 143 -7.61 6.92 24.22
N ALA A 144 -7.26 8.18 23.92
CA ALA A 144 -6.52 9.03 24.84
C ALA A 144 -7.32 9.39 26.11
N GLY A 145 -8.65 9.53 26.00
CA GLY A 145 -9.48 9.82 27.16
C GLY A 145 -9.69 8.63 28.06
N LEU A 146 -9.88 7.42 27.49
CA LEU A 146 -9.92 6.19 28.28
C LEU A 146 -8.62 5.98 29.07
N ILE A 147 -7.47 6.23 28.43
CA ILE A 147 -6.16 6.16 29.11
C ILE A 147 -6.06 7.19 30.23
N ASN A 148 -6.59 8.41 30.04
CA ASN A 148 -6.58 9.46 31.04
C ASN A 148 -7.57 9.19 32.20
N GLU A 149 -8.74 8.63 31.93
CA GLU A 149 -9.68 8.14 32.95
C GLU A 149 -8.99 7.10 33.84
N LEU A 150 -8.31 6.13 33.26
CA LEU A 150 -7.54 5.13 34.02
C LEU A 150 -6.35 5.72 34.78
N ALA A 151 -5.68 6.73 34.20
CA ALA A 151 -4.59 7.45 34.86
C ALA A 151 -5.07 8.12 36.15
N THR A 152 -6.23 8.78 36.08
CA THR A 152 -6.80 9.61 37.15
C THR A 152 -7.68 8.84 38.14
N ALA A 153 -8.06 7.59 37.82
CA ALA A 153 -8.80 6.71 38.72
C ALA A 153 -8.08 6.53 40.06
N LYS A 154 -8.84 6.70 41.16
CA LYS A 154 -8.31 6.78 42.54
C LYS A 154 -8.48 5.49 43.34
N ASN A 155 -9.48 4.67 42.99
CA ASN A 155 -9.85 3.45 43.69
C ASN A 155 -9.97 2.29 42.69
N SER A 156 -10.07 1.07 43.19
CA SER A 156 -10.13 -0.13 42.36
C SER A 156 -11.42 -0.23 41.54
N ALA A 157 -12.55 0.29 42.04
CA ALA A 157 -13.82 0.29 41.31
C ALA A 157 -13.77 1.17 40.04
N ASP A 158 -13.18 2.36 40.13
CA ASP A 158 -13.00 3.26 38.99
C ASP A 158 -12.01 2.69 37.98
N ILE A 159 -10.93 2.05 38.44
CA ILE A 159 -9.97 1.37 37.56
C ILE A 159 -10.64 0.21 36.82
N GLN A 160 -11.44 -0.62 37.50
CA GLN A 160 -12.14 -1.74 36.88
C GLN A 160 -13.11 -1.26 35.80
N LYS A 161 -13.96 -0.26 36.11
CA LYS A 161 -14.88 0.33 35.13
C LYS A 161 -14.14 0.88 33.90
N GLY A 162 -13.00 1.53 34.11
CA GLY A 162 -12.15 2.02 33.02
C GLY A 162 -11.59 0.89 32.16
N LEU A 163 -11.16 -0.22 32.78
CA LEU A 163 -10.65 -1.40 32.07
C LEU A 163 -11.74 -2.10 31.26
N ASP A 164 -12.98 -2.16 31.77
CA ASP A 164 -14.12 -2.73 31.05
C ASP A 164 -14.42 -1.91 29.78
N LYS A 165 -14.38 -0.58 29.88
CA LYS A 165 -14.51 0.31 28.71
C LYS A 165 -13.37 0.12 27.71
N VAL A 166 -12.14 -0.02 28.18
CA VAL A 166 -10.98 -0.30 27.31
C VAL A 166 -11.15 -1.62 26.58
N GLU A 167 -11.66 -2.66 27.24
CA GLU A 167 -11.91 -3.95 26.58
C GLU A 167 -13.00 -3.86 25.52
N ALA A 168 -14.08 -3.11 25.76
CA ALA A 168 -15.11 -2.88 24.75
C ALA A 168 -14.54 -2.15 23.52
N GLU A 169 -13.74 -1.10 23.74
CA GLU A 169 -13.12 -0.32 22.67
C GLU A 169 -12.08 -1.14 21.87
N VAL A 170 -11.30 -2.00 22.53
CA VAL A 170 -10.38 -2.94 21.85
C VAL A 170 -11.14 -3.88 20.91
N LYS A 171 -12.27 -4.44 21.35
CA LYS A 171 -13.12 -5.30 20.50
C LYS A 171 -13.70 -4.55 19.30
N ASP A 172 -14.03 -3.27 19.47
CA ASP A 172 -14.48 -2.43 18.36
C ASP A 172 -13.35 -2.22 17.33
N TYR A 173 -12.12 -1.91 17.78
CA TYR A 173 -10.97 -1.81 16.88
C TYR A 173 -10.64 -3.14 16.18
N GLU A 174 -10.74 -4.28 16.87
CA GLU A 174 -10.60 -5.60 16.24
C GLU A 174 -11.62 -5.83 15.12
N THR A 175 -12.87 -5.40 15.34
CA THR A 175 -13.93 -5.48 14.33
C THR A 175 -13.66 -4.55 13.15
N GLN A 176 -13.17 -3.32 13.39
CA GLN A 176 -12.78 -2.39 12.33
C GLN A 176 -11.62 -2.96 11.49
N ILE A 177 -10.59 -3.51 12.15
CA ILE A 177 -9.45 -4.16 11.48
C ILE A 177 -9.93 -5.30 10.59
N ALA A 178 -10.80 -6.19 11.10
CA ALA A 178 -11.31 -7.32 10.34
C ALA A 178 -12.08 -6.88 9.07
N LYS A 179 -12.93 -5.85 9.18
CA LYS A 179 -13.66 -5.29 8.03
C LYS A 179 -12.73 -4.67 7.00
N ALA A 180 -11.71 -3.95 7.45
CA ALA A 180 -10.69 -3.37 6.57
C ALA A 180 -9.91 -4.48 5.84
N GLU A 181 -9.53 -5.55 6.53
CA GLU A 181 -8.85 -6.71 5.92
C GLU A 181 -9.71 -7.44 4.89
N GLU A 182 -11.00 -7.62 5.17
CA GLU A 182 -11.96 -8.19 4.22
C GLU A 182 -12.06 -7.33 2.95
N THR A 183 -12.15 -6.00 3.12
CA THR A 183 -12.20 -5.05 2.01
C THR A 183 -10.92 -5.12 1.17
N ILE A 184 -9.74 -5.08 1.80
CA ILE A 184 -8.44 -5.22 1.11
C ILE A 184 -8.41 -6.52 0.29
N SER A 185 -8.82 -7.64 0.88
CA SER A 185 -8.82 -8.94 0.21
C SER A 185 -9.74 -8.97 -1.02
N LYS A 186 -10.98 -8.49 -0.85
CA LYS A 186 -11.98 -8.46 -1.92
C LYS A 186 -11.56 -7.55 -3.08
N GLU A 187 -11.13 -6.34 -2.77
CA GLU A 187 -10.73 -5.35 -3.78
C GLU A 187 -9.43 -5.77 -4.48
N THR A 188 -8.49 -6.41 -3.76
CA THR A 188 -7.26 -6.97 -4.37
C THR A 188 -7.60 -8.04 -5.39
N LYS A 189 -8.53 -8.95 -5.07
CA LYS A 189 -8.98 -9.99 -5.99
C LYS A 189 -9.65 -9.38 -7.23
N LEU A 190 -10.56 -8.43 -7.03
CA LEU A 190 -11.25 -7.75 -8.12
C LEU A 190 -10.28 -6.98 -9.03
N LYS A 191 -9.28 -6.33 -8.44
CA LYS A 191 -8.21 -5.64 -9.17
C LYS A 191 -7.47 -6.61 -10.09
N SER A 192 -7.00 -7.75 -9.57
CA SER A 192 -6.28 -8.74 -10.38
C SER A 192 -7.13 -9.35 -11.51
N GLU A 193 -8.42 -9.59 -11.27
CA GLU A 193 -9.36 -10.02 -12.30
C GLU A 193 -9.51 -8.95 -13.40
N ASN A 194 -9.62 -7.68 -13.03
CA ASN A 194 -9.73 -6.58 -13.97
C ASN A 194 -8.43 -6.32 -14.74
N GLU A 195 -7.27 -6.45 -14.12
CA GLU A 195 -5.95 -6.38 -14.78
C GLU A 195 -5.79 -7.47 -15.84
N THR A 196 -6.26 -8.68 -15.53
CA THR A 196 -6.25 -9.80 -16.50
C THR A 196 -7.16 -9.49 -17.70
N LYS A 197 -8.40 -9.06 -17.44
CA LYS A 197 -9.34 -8.65 -18.50
C LYS A 197 -8.81 -7.49 -19.34
N LEU A 198 -8.11 -6.54 -18.72
CA LEU A 198 -7.51 -5.40 -19.39
C LEU A 198 -6.44 -5.87 -20.37
N LYS A 199 -5.54 -6.76 -19.93
CA LYS A 199 -4.49 -7.33 -20.77
C LYS A 199 -5.04 -8.10 -21.97
N ASP A 200 -6.11 -8.88 -21.75
CA ASP A 200 -6.79 -9.60 -22.84
C ASP A 200 -7.43 -8.64 -23.84
N THR A 201 -8.09 -7.58 -23.34
CA THR A 201 -8.67 -6.52 -24.17
C THR A 201 -7.60 -5.79 -24.98
N GLU A 202 -6.44 -5.47 -24.38
CA GLU A 202 -5.32 -4.84 -25.08
C GLU A 202 -4.73 -5.75 -26.18
N THR A 203 -4.70 -7.06 -25.93
CA THR A 203 -4.28 -8.05 -26.93
C THR A 203 -5.25 -8.09 -28.11
N GLN A 204 -6.55 -8.09 -27.84
CA GLN A 204 -7.59 -8.03 -28.89
C GLN A 204 -7.51 -6.73 -29.70
N ILE A 205 -7.29 -5.58 -29.05
CA ILE A 205 -7.05 -4.29 -29.73
C ILE A 205 -5.85 -4.40 -30.68
N GLY A 206 -4.76 -5.02 -30.23
CA GLY A 206 -3.57 -5.25 -31.05
C GLY A 206 -3.87 -6.10 -32.29
N GLN A 207 -4.66 -7.16 -32.14
CA GLN A 207 -5.09 -8.02 -33.25
C GLN A 207 -5.96 -7.27 -34.26
N GLU A 208 -6.95 -6.50 -33.80
CA GLU A 208 -7.81 -5.71 -34.69
C GLU A 208 -7.03 -4.65 -35.46
N LYS A 209 -6.08 -3.96 -34.80
CA LYS A 209 -5.17 -3.02 -35.48
C LYS A 209 -4.33 -3.70 -36.56
N GLN A 210 -3.84 -4.90 -36.29
CA GLN A 210 -3.09 -5.67 -37.30
C GLN A 210 -3.99 -6.07 -38.48
N ASN A 211 -5.24 -6.46 -38.21
CA ASN A 211 -6.21 -6.82 -39.26
C ASN A 211 -6.54 -5.62 -40.14
N ILE A 212 -6.79 -4.44 -39.55
CA ILE A 212 -7.01 -3.19 -40.28
C ILE A 212 -5.83 -2.92 -41.21
N ALA A 213 -4.60 -2.96 -40.71
CA ALA A 213 -3.40 -2.71 -41.53
C ALA A 213 -3.25 -3.71 -42.69
N LYS A 214 -3.56 -5.00 -42.46
CA LYS A 214 -3.57 -6.02 -43.52
C LYS A 214 -4.62 -5.71 -44.59
N GLN A 215 -5.82 -5.30 -44.18
CA GLN A 215 -6.88 -4.96 -45.13
C GLN A 215 -6.58 -3.67 -45.88
N GLU A 216 -5.99 -2.65 -45.25
CA GLU A 216 -5.52 -1.43 -45.92
C GLU A 216 -4.49 -1.72 -47.01
N GLY A 217 -3.53 -2.61 -46.74
CA GLY A 217 -2.56 -3.04 -47.75
C GLY A 217 -3.20 -3.79 -48.92
N THR A 218 -4.22 -4.61 -48.64
CA THR A 218 -4.97 -5.36 -49.67
C THR A 218 -5.81 -4.42 -50.53
N ILE A 219 -6.55 -3.50 -49.89
CA ILE A 219 -7.33 -2.44 -50.54
C ILE A 219 -6.45 -1.62 -51.49
N THR A 220 -5.29 -1.15 -51.01
CA THR A 220 -4.35 -0.36 -51.82
C THR A 220 -3.89 -1.14 -53.07
N LYS A 221 -3.51 -2.41 -52.91
CA LYS A 221 -3.08 -3.26 -54.02
C LYS A 221 -4.20 -3.49 -55.04
N LEU A 222 -5.41 -3.80 -54.58
CA LEU A 222 -6.57 -4.03 -55.44
C LEU A 222 -6.96 -2.75 -56.18
N GLN A 223 -6.98 -1.60 -55.51
CA GLN A 223 -7.26 -0.31 -56.16
C GLN A 223 -6.25 0.01 -57.27
N SER A 224 -4.96 -0.21 -57.04
CA SER A 224 -3.94 -0.03 -58.08
C SER A 224 -4.08 -1.03 -59.24
N SER A 225 -4.37 -2.31 -58.95
CA SER A 225 -4.57 -3.36 -59.96
C SER A 225 -5.79 -3.06 -60.85
N ILE A 226 -6.94 -2.76 -60.24
CA ILE A 226 -8.18 -2.41 -60.94
C ILE A 226 -7.96 -1.18 -61.83
N GLN A 227 -7.22 -0.17 -61.34
CA GLN A 227 -6.93 1.02 -62.14
C GLN A 227 -6.06 0.70 -63.36
N ALA A 228 -5.00 -0.09 -63.18
CA ALA A 228 -4.13 -0.52 -64.28
C ALA A 228 -4.88 -1.37 -65.30
N ASP A 229 -5.71 -2.31 -64.83
CA ASP A 229 -6.53 -3.17 -65.69
C ASP A 229 -7.59 -2.37 -66.46
N LYS A 230 -8.21 -1.35 -65.84
CA LYS A 230 -9.15 -0.45 -66.53
C LYS A 230 -8.45 0.33 -67.65
N ILE A 231 -7.26 0.86 -67.41
CA ILE A 231 -6.46 1.53 -68.45
C ILE A 231 -6.12 0.56 -69.60
N ARG A 232 -5.72 -0.68 -69.27
CA ARG A 232 -5.46 -1.71 -70.28
C ARG A 232 -6.71 -2.08 -71.08
N LEU A 233 -7.86 -2.18 -70.43
CA LEU A 233 -9.14 -2.46 -71.06
C LEU A 233 -9.49 -1.39 -72.10
N ASP A 234 -9.31 -0.11 -71.75
CA ASP A 234 -9.57 1.02 -72.65
C ASP A 234 -8.64 1.01 -73.87
N MET A 235 -7.36 0.67 -73.69
CA MET A 235 -6.41 0.50 -74.80
C MET A 235 -6.81 -0.65 -75.74
N LEU A 236 -7.21 -1.80 -75.18
CA LEU A 236 -7.67 -2.95 -75.97
C LEU A 236 -8.95 -2.63 -76.76
N LYS A 237 -9.92 -1.96 -76.13
CA LYS A 237 -11.16 -1.50 -76.79
C LYS A 237 -10.87 -0.52 -77.93
N SER A 238 -9.93 0.40 -77.73
CA SER A 238 -9.48 1.33 -78.77
C SER A 238 -8.84 0.59 -79.95
N SER A 239 -7.99 -0.41 -79.66
CA SER A 239 -7.28 -1.22 -80.67
C SER A 239 -8.23 -2.11 -81.47
N LEU A 240 -9.30 -2.60 -80.85
CA LEU A 240 -10.35 -3.40 -81.50
C LEU A 240 -11.02 -2.67 -82.67
N SER A 241 -11.14 -1.34 -82.58
CA SER A 241 -11.82 -0.52 -83.59
C SER A 241 -11.02 -0.41 -84.91
N GLY A 242 -9.70 -0.61 -84.88
CA GLY A 242 -8.82 -0.55 -86.05
C GLY A 242 -8.28 -1.90 -86.54
N ALA A 243 -8.70 -3.02 -85.93
CA ALA A 243 -8.14 -4.35 -86.18
C ALA A 243 -8.81 -5.08 -87.37
N GLY A 244 -8.05 -5.94 -88.07
CA GLY A 244 -8.58 -6.88 -89.05
C GLY A 244 -9.40 -8.02 -88.42
N GLU A 245 -10.17 -8.76 -89.22
CA GLU A 245 -11.22 -9.70 -88.76
C GLU A 245 -10.73 -10.81 -87.81
N LEU A 246 -9.60 -11.44 -88.13
CA LEU A 246 -8.93 -12.43 -87.26
C LEU A 246 -8.40 -11.81 -85.95
N ALA A 247 -7.87 -10.58 -86.01
CA ALA A 247 -7.35 -9.89 -84.83
C ALA A 247 -8.47 -9.40 -83.89
N LYS A 248 -9.66 -9.09 -84.44
CA LYS A 248 -10.84 -8.70 -83.66
C LYS A 248 -11.30 -9.81 -82.71
N MET A 249 -11.33 -11.06 -83.17
CA MET A 249 -11.74 -12.18 -82.32
C MET A 249 -10.80 -12.38 -81.13
N SER A 250 -9.48 -12.27 -81.34
CA SER A 250 -8.49 -12.38 -80.26
C SER A 250 -8.65 -11.25 -79.24
N LEU A 251 -8.78 -10.00 -79.72
CA LEU A 251 -8.96 -8.83 -78.86
C LEU A 251 -10.28 -8.89 -78.06
N GLN A 252 -11.36 -9.37 -78.66
CA GLN A 252 -12.64 -9.57 -77.95
C GLN A 252 -12.53 -10.58 -76.81
N ASN A 253 -11.78 -11.66 -77.00
CA ASN A 253 -11.54 -12.65 -75.94
C ASN A 253 -10.70 -12.04 -74.80
N GLU A 254 -9.62 -11.32 -75.12
CA GLU A 254 -8.81 -10.62 -74.11
C GLU A 254 -9.60 -9.58 -73.32
N ILE A 255 -10.43 -8.79 -74.00
CA ILE A 255 -11.34 -7.82 -73.38
C ILE A 255 -12.29 -8.52 -72.40
N SER A 256 -12.91 -9.63 -72.83
CA SER A 256 -13.86 -10.38 -71.99
C SER A 256 -13.19 -10.95 -70.74
N GLN A 257 -11.97 -11.48 -70.87
CA GLN A 257 -11.20 -12.00 -69.73
C GLN A 257 -10.81 -10.88 -68.76
N LEU A 258 -10.39 -9.73 -69.27
CA LEU A 258 -10.00 -8.59 -68.45
C LEU A 258 -11.20 -7.96 -67.72
N GLU A 259 -12.37 -7.89 -68.36
CA GLU A 259 -13.62 -7.46 -67.71
C GLU A 259 -14.04 -8.40 -66.58
N ALA A 260 -13.90 -9.71 -66.79
CA ALA A 260 -14.17 -10.70 -65.74
C ALA A 260 -13.19 -10.54 -64.56
N LYS A 261 -11.89 -10.33 -64.85
CA LYS A 261 -10.87 -10.09 -63.83
C LYS A 261 -11.16 -8.83 -63.01
N ILE A 262 -11.48 -7.71 -63.67
CA ILE A 262 -11.82 -6.45 -62.98
C ILE A 262 -13.02 -6.65 -62.04
N LYS A 263 -14.08 -7.32 -62.48
CA LYS A 263 -15.25 -7.61 -61.62
C LYS A 263 -14.88 -8.44 -60.39
N GLN A 264 -14.00 -9.43 -60.55
CA GLN A 264 -13.52 -10.23 -59.44
C GLN A 264 -12.69 -9.40 -58.45
N GLU A 265 -11.79 -8.55 -58.93
CA GLU A 265 -10.99 -7.67 -58.09
C GLU A 265 -11.85 -6.62 -57.38
N GLU A 266 -12.87 -6.07 -58.03
CA GLU A 266 -13.85 -5.14 -57.42
C GLU A 266 -14.65 -5.80 -56.30
N GLN A 267 -15.04 -7.06 -56.47
CA GLN A 267 -15.70 -7.84 -55.42
C GLN A 267 -14.78 -8.06 -54.21
N GLN A 268 -13.52 -8.46 -54.44
CA GLN A 268 -12.52 -8.62 -53.38
C GLN A 268 -12.23 -7.29 -52.66
N LEU A 269 -12.22 -6.18 -53.39
CA LEU A 269 -12.02 -4.85 -52.82
C LEU A 269 -13.15 -4.51 -51.85
N LYS A 270 -14.40 -4.80 -52.24
CA LYS A 270 -15.57 -4.56 -51.39
C LYS A 270 -15.52 -5.40 -50.12
N GLU A 271 -15.17 -6.67 -50.22
CA GLU A 271 -15.01 -7.57 -49.07
C GLU A 271 -13.90 -7.10 -48.11
N ALA A 272 -12.77 -6.63 -48.64
CA ALA A 272 -11.68 -6.08 -47.83
C ALA A 272 -12.10 -4.78 -47.11
N GLN A 273 -12.85 -3.90 -47.78
CA GLN A 273 -13.41 -2.68 -47.19
C GLN A 273 -14.40 -2.98 -46.07
N ASP A 274 -15.32 -3.92 -46.28
CA ASP A 274 -16.32 -4.29 -45.27
C ASP A 274 -15.65 -4.99 -44.06
N SER A 275 -14.64 -5.83 -44.30
CA SER A 275 -13.82 -6.42 -43.24
C SER A 275 -13.08 -5.35 -42.42
N LYS A 276 -12.48 -4.35 -43.08
CA LYS A 276 -11.82 -3.23 -42.39
C LYS A 276 -12.81 -2.47 -41.52
N ALA A 277 -13.96 -2.08 -42.09
CA ALA A 277 -14.99 -1.34 -41.38
C ALA A 277 -15.53 -2.10 -40.15
N LYS A 278 -15.67 -3.42 -40.26
CA LYS A 278 -16.07 -4.27 -39.13
C LYS A 278 -15.04 -4.23 -37.98
N SER A 279 -13.75 -4.33 -38.29
CA SER A 279 -12.68 -4.24 -37.29
C SER A 279 -12.60 -2.85 -36.64
N GLU A 280 -12.71 -1.78 -37.44
CA GLU A 280 -12.74 -0.39 -36.93
C GLU A 280 -13.94 -0.15 -36.00
N ASN A 281 -15.11 -0.68 -36.38
CA ASN A 281 -16.31 -0.57 -35.56
C ASN A 281 -16.15 -1.34 -34.24
N ASN A 282 -15.61 -2.57 -34.26
CA ASN A 282 -15.36 -3.35 -33.06
C ASN A 282 -14.40 -2.64 -32.09
N LEU A 283 -13.32 -2.04 -32.60
CA LEU A 283 -12.41 -1.22 -31.80
C LEU A 283 -13.14 -0.07 -31.10
N LYS A 284 -13.90 0.73 -31.86
CA LYS A 284 -14.54 1.95 -31.38
C LYS A 284 -15.70 1.69 -30.42
N THR A 285 -16.50 0.66 -30.67
CA THR A 285 -17.77 0.43 -29.94
C THR A 285 -17.63 -0.53 -28.78
N ASN A 286 -16.67 -1.46 -28.83
CA ASN A 286 -16.53 -2.50 -27.81
C ASN A 286 -15.19 -2.38 -27.07
N LEU A 287 -14.07 -2.46 -27.78
CA LEU A 287 -12.77 -2.69 -27.14
C LEU A 287 -12.20 -1.43 -26.46
N GLU A 288 -12.26 -0.26 -27.09
CA GLU A 288 -11.77 0.99 -26.48
C GLU A 288 -12.62 1.39 -25.26
N PRO A 289 -13.97 1.38 -25.30
CA PRO A 289 -14.78 1.62 -24.11
C PRO A 289 -14.54 0.60 -22.99
N ALA A 290 -14.38 -0.68 -23.32
CA ALA A 290 -14.07 -1.72 -22.34
C ALA A 290 -12.73 -1.47 -21.65
N LYS A 291 -11.69 -1.09 -22.41
CA LYS A 291 -10.39 -0.70 -21.87
C LYS A 291 -10.50 0.49 -20.92
N GLU A 292 -11.24 1.54 -21.29
CA GLU A 292 -11.42 2.71 -20.43
C GLU A 292 -12.13 2.35 -19.13
N LYS A 293 -13.23 1.58 -19.23
CA LYS A 293 -13.97 1.10 -18.06
C LYS A 293 -13.09 0.28 -17.12
N LEU A 294 -12.38 -0.72 -17.64
CA LEU A 294 -11.49 -1.57 -16.83
C LEU A 294 -10.39 -0.74 -16.15
N THR A 295 -9.85 0.26 -16.84
CA THR A 295 -8.84 1.16 -16.26
C THR A 295 -9.40 1.95 -15.07
N LYS A 296 -10.63 2.48 -15.19
CA LYS A 296 -11.32 3.19 -14.09
C LYS A 296 -11.66 2.26 -12.93
N ASP A 297 -12.11 1.05 -13.23
CA ASP A 297 -12.45 0.04 -12.22
C ASP A 297 -11.19 -0.36 -11.42
N ILE A 298 -10.04 -0.55 -12.08
CA ILE A 298 -8.76 -0.83 -11.42
C ILE A 298 -8.34 0.33 -10.51
N ALA A 299 -8.38 1.57 -11.00
CA ALA A 299 -8.02 2.75 -10.20
C ALA A 299 -8.93 2.91 -8.97
N THR A 300 -10.21 2.55 -9.10
CA THR A 300 -11.16 2.56 -7.98
C THR A 300 -10.79 1.49 -6.95
N CYS A 301 -10.46 0.27 -7.39
CA CYS A 301 -9.99 -0.79 -6.49
C CYS A 301 -8.72 -0.36 -5.74
N GLU A 302 -7.75 0.25 -6.44
CA GLU A 302 -6.51 0.76 -5.82
C GLU A 302 -6.78 1.77 -4.72
N LYS A 303 -7.70 2.71 -4.97
CA LYS A 303 -8.11 3.69 -3.97
C LYS A 303 -8.78 3.02 -2.76
N ASN A 304 -9.71 2.10 -3.00
CA ASN A 304 -10.42 1.39 -1.93
C ASN A 304 -9.45 0.59 -1.04
N ILE A 305 -8.46 -0.07 -1.65
CA ILE A 305 -7.39 -0.78 -0.93
C ILE A 305 -6.59 0.19 -0.06
N GLN A 306 -6.18 1.33 -0.62
CA GLN A 306 -5.40 2.33 0.11
C GLN A 306 -6.18 2.92 1.30
N ASP A 307 -7.46 3.23 1.11
CA ASP A 307 -8.33 3.76 2.16
C ASP A 307 -8.51 2.71 3.28
N ALA A 308 -8.75 1.44 2.93
CA ALA A 308 -8.87 0.35 3.89
C ALA A 308 -7.55 0.05 4.64
N GLU A 309 -6.40 0.14 3.96
CA GLU A 309 -5.08 0.02 4.60
C GLU A 309 -4.84 1.14 5.62
N ALA A 310 -5.27 2.37 5.31
CA ALA A 310 -5.17 3.49 6.23
C ALA A 310 -6.07 3.29 7.48
N GLU A 311 -7.29 2.82 7.29
CA GLU A 311 -8.23 2.49 8.38
C GLU A 311 -7.65 1.39 9.29
N LYS A 312 -7.18 0.28 8.69
CA LYS A 312 -6.52 -0.81 9.40
C LYS A 312 -5.34 -0.32 10.25
N ASN A 313 -4.46 0.50 9.67
CA ASN A 313 -3.28 1.01 10.37
C ASN A 313 -3.66 1.95 11.53
N SER A 314 -4.69 2.79 11.33
CA SER A 314 -5.21 3.68 12.38
C SER A 314 -5.81 2.88 13.55
N ALA A 315 -6.67 1.90 13.25
CA ALA A 315 -7.31 1.05 14.25
C ALA A 315 -6.27 0.19 14.99
N SER A 316 -5.30 -0.41 14.29
CA SER A 316 -4.21 -1.19 14.91
C SER A 316 -3.40 -0.34 15.89
N SER A 317 -3.01 0.88 15.51
CA SER A 317 -2.22 1.76 16.38
C SER A 317 -2.99 2.13 17.66
N LYS A 318 -4.31 2.37 17.55
CA LYS A 318 -5.16 2.69 18.70
C LYS A 318 -5.37 1.46 19.59
N LYS A 319 -5.56 0.28 19.00
CA LYS A 319 -5.64 -1.00 19.71
C LYS A 319 -4.37 -1.26 20.51
N ASP A 320 -3.19 -1.12 19.90
CA ASP A 320 -1.90 -1.35 20.55
C ASP A 320 -1.72 -0.43 21.77
N ALA A 321 -2.08 0.85 21.63
CA ALA A 321 -2.04 1.81 22.74
C ALA A 321 -2.99 1.43 23.89
N LEU A 322 -4.17 0.89 23.57
CA LEU A 322 -5.12 0.41 24.57
C LEU A 322 -4.68 -0.90 25.23
N ASP A 323 -4.07 -1.82 24.49
CA ASP A 323 -3.52 -3.07 25.02
C ASP A 323 -2.37 -2.80 26.00
N GLU A 324 -1.45 -1.88 25.65
CA GLU A 324 -0.41 -1.41 26.56
C GLU A 324 -0.99 -0.77 27.83
N ALA A 325 -2.02 0.07 27.68
CA ALA A 325 -2.72 0.67 28.80
C ALA A 325 -3.41 -0.40 29.67
N LYS A 326 -4.07 -1.39 29.06
CA LYS A 326 -4.73 -2.50 29.76
C LYS A 326 -3.74 -3.25 30.64
N VAL A 327 -2.56 -3.59 30.14
CA VAL A 327 -1.50 -4.24 30.92
C VAL A 327 -1.07 -3.38 32.11
N LYS A 328 -0.78 -2.10 31.86
CA LYS A 328 -0.35 -1.16 32.92
C LYS A 328 -1.40 -0.99 34.01
N TYR A 329 -2.66 -0.80 33.64
CA TYR A 329 -3.72 -0.49 34.59
C TYR A 329 -4.32 -1.72 35.28
N THR A 330 -4.17 -2.91 34.69
CA THR A 330 -4.44 -4.17 35.40
C THR A 330 -3.49 -4.36 36.59
N LYS A 331 -2.21 -3.96 36.43
CA LYS A 331 -1.26 -3.94 37.55
C LYS A 331 -1.66 -2.89 38.61
N LYS A 332 -2.03 -1.68 38.19
CA LYS A 332 -2.52 -0.61 39.09
C LYS A 332 -3.77 -1.05 39.87
N LEU A 333 -4.69 -1.79 39.23
CA LEU A 333 -5.87 -2.37 39.87
C LEU A 333 -5.48 -3.30 41.01
N SER A 334 -4.57 -4.25 40.75
CA SER A 334 -4.10 -5.20 41.75
C SER A 334 -3.43 -4.50 42.94
N GLU A 335 -2.66 -3.45 42.69
CA GLU A 335 -2.03 -2.64 43.74
C GLU A 335 -3.07 -1.86 44.57
N ALA A 336 -4.10 -1.30 43.93
CA ALA A 336 -5.20 -0.60 44.60
C ALA A 336 -6.01 -1.55 45.49
N GLN A 337 -6.42 -2.71 44.96
CA GLN A 337 -7.13 -3.75 45.72
C GLN A 337 -6.35 -4.22 46.95
N ASN A 338 -5.03 -4.37 46.82
CA ASN A 338 -4.17 -4.76 47.94
C ASN A 338 -4.06 -3.67 49.02
N LYS A 339 -4.01 -2.39 48.64
CA LYS A 339 -4.01 -1.26 49.58
C LYS A 339 -5.35 -1.17 50.31
N GLU A 340 -6.45 -1.16 49.55
CA GLU A 340 -7.81 -1.12 50.09
C GLU A 340 -8.06 -2.30 51.04
N SER A 341 -7.65 -3.52 50.68
CA SER A 341 -7.79 -4.70 51.54
C SER A 341 -7.06 -4.55 52.88
N LYS A 342 -5.87 -3.94 52.88
CA LYS A 342 -5.09 -3.72 54.11
C LYS A 342 -5.73 -2.63 54.99
N GLU A 343 -6.23 -1.57 54.37
CA GLU A 343 -6.93 -0.49 55.08
C GLU A 343 -8.24 -0.97 55.67
N LEU A 344 -9.05 -1.71 54.89
CA LEU A 344 -10.28 -2.35 55.37
C LEU A 344 -10.01 -3.30 56.53
N ALA A 345 -8.99 -4.16 56.44
CA ALA A 345 -8.62 -5.06 57.55
C ALA A 345 -8.24 -4.29 58.83
N LYS A 346 -7.53 -3.17 58.70
CA LYS A 346 -7.13 -2.32 59.82
C LYS A 346 -8.34 -1.64 60.45
N LEU A 347 -9.17 -0.97 59.65
CA LEU A 347 -10.37 -0.29 60.10
C LEU A 347 -11.36 -1.26 60.74
N TYR A 348 -11.55 -2.45 60.16
CA TYR A 348 -12.42 -3.48 60.73
C TYR A 348 -11.96 -3.93 62.13
N LYS A 349 -10.65 -4.09 62.35
CA LYS A 349 -10.09 -4.37 63.70
C LYS A 349 -10.32 -3.21 64.67
N GLU A 350 -10.09 -1.97 64.24
CA GLU A 350 -10.31 -0.77 65.08
C GLU A 350 -11.78 -0.63 65.49
N ILE A 351 -12.70 -0.79 64.53
CA ILE A 351 -14.16 -0.79 64.75
C ILE A 351 -14.53 -1.88 65.77
N GLY A 352 -14.01 -3.09 65.60
CA GLY A 352 -14.24 -4.20 66.54
C GLY A 352 -13.70 -3.92 67.95
N ASN A 353 -12.55 -3.27 68.08
CA ASN A 353 -11.99 -2.88 69.38
C ASN A 353 -12.84 -1.81 70.06
N TYR A 354 -13.27 -0.77 69.34
CA TYR A 354 -14.16 0.26 69.90
C TYR A 354 -15.51 -0.31 70.33
N ALA A 355 -16.07 -1.25 69.58
CA ALA A 355 -17.31 -1.93 69.96
C ALA A 355 -17.16 -2.72 71.27
N LYS A 356 -16.03 -3.43 71.45
CA LYS A 356 -15.72 -4.14 72.70
C LYS A 356 -15.53 -3.18 73.88
N GLU A 357 -14.70 -2.15 73.71
CA GLU A 357 -14.47 -1.12 74.74
C GLU A 357 -15.77 -0.40 75.14
N PHE A 358 -16.67 -0.16 74.18
CA PHE A 358 -17.98 0.43 74.45
C PHE A 358 -18.84 -0.49 75.32
N GLN A 359 -18.84 -1.80 75.08
CA GLN A 359 -19.58 -2.77 75.90
C GLN A 359 -19.06 -2.85 77.35
N GLU A 360 -17.74 -2.76 77.53
CA GLU A 360 -17.06 -2.87 78.83
C GLU A 360 -17.12 -1.58 79.67
N THR A 361 -17.38 -0.42 79.04
CA THR A 361 -17.41 0.88 79.71
C THR A 361 -18.77 1.15 80.38
N THR A 362 -18.76 1.54 81.65
CA THR A 362 -19.99 1.91 82.41
C THR A 362 -20.21 3.42 82.52
N ASP A 363 -19.17 4.22 82.28
CA ASP A 363 -19.20 5.68 82.28
C ASP A 363 -19.87 6.21 81.00
N THR A 364 -20.96 6.96 81.17
CA THR A 364 -21.81 7.47 80.07
C THR A 364 -21.07 8.42 79.14
N ASP A 365 -20.21 9.29 79.67
CA ASP A 365 -19.46 10.27 78.86
C ASP A 365 -18.37 9.58 78.02
N LYS A 366 -17.70 8.57 78.59
CA LYS A 366 -16.73 7.75 77.86
C LYS A 366 -17.41 6.88 76.80
N LYS A 367 -18.58 6.30 77.10
CA LYS A 367 -19.40 5.58 76.12
C LYS A 367 -19.76 6.45 74.92
N ASN A 368 -20.26 7.66 75.15
CA ASN A 368 -20.61 8.58 74.06
C ASN A 368 -19.39 8.92 73.16
N LYS A 369 -18.20 9.11 73.75
CA LYS A 369 -16.97 9.33 72.98
C LYS A 369 -16.55 8.11 72.16
N LEU A 370 -16.69 6.90 72.70
CA LEU A 370 -16.42 5.65 71.99
C LEU A 370 -17.40 5.43 70.83
N ALA A 371 -18.69 5.70 71.04
CA ALA A 371 -19.70 5.65 69.98
C ALA A 371 -19.39 6.62 68.84
N GLN A 372 -18.96 7.85 69.14
CA GLN A 372 -18.56 8.81 68.11
C GLN A 372 -17.33 8.34 67.31
N LYS A 373 -16.31 7.78 67.98
CA LYS A 373 -15.12 7.23 67.31
C LYS A 373 -15.48 6.03 66.43
N TYR A 374 -16.32 5.13 66.93
CA TYR A 374 -16.85 4.00 66.17
C TYR A 374 -17.57 4.50 64.91
N ALA A 375 -18.53 5.41 65.05
CA ALA A 375 -19.31 5.92 63.93
C ALA A 375 -18.42 6.59 62.87
N GLY A 376 -17.40 7.34 63.29
CA GLY A 376 -16.40 7.93 62.39
C GLY A 376 -15.64 6.87 61.59
N LYS A 377 -15.12 5.84 62.26
CA LYS A 377 -14.38 4.74 61.62
C LYS A 377 -15.26 3.84 60.75
N ALA A 378 -16.49 3.56 61.19
CA ALA A 378 -17.48 2.82 60.41
C ALA A 378 -17.82 3.53 59.08
N ARG A 379 -17.94 4.86 59.09
CA ARG A 379 -18.14 5.64 57.85
C ARG A 379 -16.94 5.57 56.92
N GLU A 380 -15.72 5.75 57.43
CA GLU A 380 -14.47 5.62 56.66
C GLU A 380 -14.36 4.23 56.03
N TYR A 381 -14.66 3.18 56.79
CA TYR A 381 -14.69 1.80 56.32
C TYR A 381 -15.73 1.59 55.20
N ASN A 382 -16.98 2.02 55.43
CA ASN A 382 -18.06 1.85 54.44
C ASN A 382 -17.77 2.62 53.14
N GLU A 383 -17.11 3.78 53.21
CA GLU A 383 -16.69 4.52 52.01
C GLU A 383 -15.66 3.74 51.18
N ILE A 384 -14.68 3.11 51.83
CA ILE A 384 -13.71 2.26 51.12
C ILE A 384 -14.41 1.02 50.54
N VAL A 385 -15.32 0.37 51.29
CA VAL A 385 -16.09 -0.79 50.79
C VAL A 385 -16.86 -0.44 49.52
N ARG A 386 -17.56 0.70 49.48
CA ARG A 386 -18.33 1.14 48.29
C ARG A 386 -17.46 1.44 47.06
N ASN A 387 -16.24 1.90 47.30
CA ASN A 387 -15.30 2.29 46.24
C ASN A 387 -14.30 1.17 45.91
N SER A 388 -14.41 0.01 46.56
CA SER A 388 -13.52 -1.12 46.36
C SER A 388 -14.19 -2.22 45.52
N THR A 389 -13.37 -3.00 44.84
CA THR A 389 -13.74 -4.24 44.17
C THR A 389 -13.39 -5.48 45.00
N THR A 390 -12.92 -5.29 46.24
CA THR A 390 -12.56 -6.39 47.14
C THR A 390 -13.82 -7.05 47.70
N SER A 391 -13.97 -8.35 47.47
CA SER A 391 -15.22 -9.08 47.76
C SER A 391 -15.37 -9.61 49.19
N SER A 392 -14.34 -9.47 50.03
CA SER A 392 -14.31 -10.06 51.38
C SER A 392 -14.84 -9.14 52.48
N TYR A 393 -15.32 -7.94 52.14
CA TYR A 393 -15.71 -6.91 53.09
C TYR A 393 -17.10 -6.36 52.75
N THR A 394 -17.92 -6.16 53.77
CA THR A 394 -19.30 -5.65 53.66
C THR A 394 -19.50 -4.50 54.61
N GLU A 395 -20.38 -3.56 54.27
CA GLU A 395 -20.66 -2.41 55.13
C GLU A 395 -21.06 -2.83 56.56
N VAL A 396 -20.60 -2.04 57.54
CA VAL A 396 -20.94 -2.20 58.95
C VAL A 396 -21.93 -1.14 59.39
N GLY A 397 -22.68 -1.41 60.47
CA GLY A 397 -23.54 -0.42 61.10
C GLY A 397 -22.75 0.80 61.58
N VAL A 398 -23.38 1.98 61.56
CA VAL A 398 -22.75 3.25 61.98
C VAL A 398 -23.16 3.70 63.38
N ASP A 399 -24.05 2.97 64.04
CA ASP A 399 -24.53 3.27 65.38
C ASP A 399 -24.34 2.06 66.31
N LEU A 400 -23.87 2.33 67.53
CA LEU A 400 -23.72 1.36 68.61
C LEU A 400 -24.87 1.42 69.63
N ASN A 401 -25.72 2.45 69.56
CA ASN A 401 -26.86 2.67 70.46
C ASN A 401 -28.16 1.99 69.99
N GLY A 402 -28.04 0.93 69.18
CA GLY A 402 -29.17 0.09 68.77
C GLY A 402 -29.81 -0.64 69.94
#